data_AF-A0A2V8GYY3-F1
#
_entry.id   AF-A0A2V8GYY3-F1
#
_cell.length_a   1.000
_cell.length_b   1.000
_cell.length_c   1.000
_cell.angle_alpha   90.00
_cell.angle_beta   90.00
_cell.angle_gamma   90.00
#
_symmetry.space_group_name_H-M   'P 1'
#
loop_
_entity.id
_entity.type
_entity.pdbx_description
1 polymer ?
#
loop_
_entity_poly.entity_id
_entity_poly.type
_entity_poly.pdbx_seq_one_letter_code
_entity_poly.pdbx_strand_id
1 'polypeptide(L)' 'MNSLSVRVATGIALAAFVGALTSARLESQQRPLLSDQVFKNVQALKGIPVDEFLGTMGIMAASLQFDCSDCHV' A
#
# COMPACT_ATOMS: atom_id res chain seq x y z
N MET A 1 21.75 -40.42 -6.02
CA MET A 1 21.02 -39.24 -5.51
C MET A 1 21.03 -38.13 -6.56
N ASN A 2 20.09 -37.18 -6.53
CA ASN A 2 20.26 -35.79 -7.02
C ASN A 2 19.57 -35.24 -8.30
N SER A 3 18.52 -35.86 -8.87
CA SER A 3 17.62 -35.13 -9.81
C SER A 3 16.19 -35.02 -9.29
N LEU A 4 15.69 -36.06 -8.63
CA LEU A 4 14.35 -36.06 -8.02
C LEU A 4 14.28 -35.11 -6.80
N SER A 5 15.30 -35.11 -5.95
CA SER A 5 15.38 -34.21 -4.78
C SER A 5 15.50 -32.72 -5.18
N VAL A 6 16.18 -32.42 -6.29
CA VAL A 6 16.34 -31.05 -6.80
C VAL A 6 15.01 -30.51 -7.33
N ARG A 7 14.23 -31.35 -8.04
CA ARG A 7 12.91 -30.99 -8.57
C ARG A 7 11.86 -30.76 -7.48
N VAL A 8 11.90 -31.55 -6.41
CA VAL A 8 11.03 -31.37 -5.24
C VAL A 8 11.38 -30.07 -4.51
N ALA A 9 12.66 -29.79 -4.31
CA ALA A 9 13.10 -28.55 -3.64
C ALA A 9 12.73 -27.28 -4.43
N THR A 10 12.84 -27.30 -5.77
CA THR A 10 12.44 -26.15 -6.61
C THR A 10 10.92 -25.94 -6.63
N GLY A 11 10.13 -27.02 -6.66
CA GLY A 11 8.66 -26.93 -6.62
C GLY A 11 8.13 -26.32 -5.31
N ILE A 12 8.75 -26.68 -4.17
CA ILE A 12 8.37 -26.16 -2.85
C ILE A 12 8.72 -24.67 -2.72
N ALA A 13 9.88 -24.25 -3.23
CA ALA A 13 10.32 -22.86 -3.18
C ALA A 13 9.41 -21.90 -3.98
N LEU A 14 8.91 -22.34 -5.14
CA LEU A 14 7.97 -21.57 -5.97
C LEU A 14 6.59 -21.43 -5.31
N ALA A 15 6.08 -22.48 -4.66
CA ALA A 15 4.79 -22.43 -3.97
C ALA A 15 4.78 -21.46 -2.78
N ALA A 16 5.90 -21.39 -2.03
CA ALA A 16 6.04 -20.47 -0.90
C ALA A 16 6.07 -18.98 -1.34
N PHE A 17 6.66 -18.68 -2.51
CA PHE A 17 6.73 -17.31 -3.03
C PHE A 17 5.38 -16.78 -3.51
N VAL A 18 4.51 -17.64 -4.07
CA VAL A 18 3.15 -17.26 -4.49
C VAL A 18 2.25 -17.02 -3.29
N GLY A 19 2.35 -17.83 -2.23
CA GLY A 19 1.53 -17.68 -1.02
C GLY A 19 1.73 -16.35 -0.28
N ALA A 20 2.94 -15.79 -0.33
CA ALA A 20 3.27 -14.52 0.32
C ALA A 20 2.60 -13.29 -0.33
N LEU A 21 2.26 -13.35 -1.63
CA LEU A 21 1.63 -12.22 -2.35
C LEU A 21 0.14 -12.05 -2.00
N THR A 22 -0.52 -13.11 -1.54
CA THR A 22 -1.97 -13.11 -1.23
C THR A 22 -2.33 -12.59 0.16
N SER A 23 -1.38 -12.50 1.09
CA SER A 23 -1.65 -12.11 2.49
C SER A 23 -1.74 -10.59 2.74
N ALA A 24 -1.56 -9.77 1.69
CA ALA A 24 -1.51 -8.31 1.83
C ALA A 24 -2.89 -7.62 1.80
N ARG A 25 -4.01 -8.34 1.78
CA ARG A 25 -5.36 -7.74 1.78
C ARG A 25 -6.24 -8.32 2.88
N LEU A 26 -5.93 -7.93 4.10
CA LEU A 26 -6.91 -7.94 5.19
C LEU A 26 -7.01 -6.52 5.76
N GLU A 27 -7.38 -5.56 4.90
CA GLU A 27 -7.73 -4.23 5.37
C GLU A 27 -8.99 -4.37 6.22
N SER A 28 -8.89 -3.95 7.48
CA SER A 28 -9.95 -4.13 8.47
C SER A 28 -11.24 -3.49 7.96
N GLN A 29 -12.36 -4.21 8.10
CA GLN A 29 -13.72 -3.77 7.76
C GLN A 29 -14.23 -2.68 8.71
N GLN A 30 -13.36 -1.78 9.17
CA GLN A 30 -13.80 -0.53 9.79
C GLN A 30 -14.23 0.40 8.67
N ARG A 31 -15.40 1.02 8.85
CA ARG A 31 -15.89 2.04 7.91
C ARG A 31 -14.76 3.07 7.73
N PRO A 32 -14.21 3.22 6.51
CA PRO A 32 -13.03 4.04 6.31
C PRO A 32 -13.32 5.47 6.76
N LEU A 33 -12.36 6.11 7.42
CA LEU A 33 -12.46 7.52 7.75
C LEU A 33 -12.24 8.35 6.48
N LEU A 34 -13.07 9.37 6.30
CA LEU A 34 -13.06 10.22 5.10
C LEU A 34 -12.16 11.42 5.35
N SER A 35 -11.41 11.84 4.34
CA SER A 35 -10.40 12.91 4.42
C SER A 35 -10.97 14.21 4.99
N ASP A 36 -12.18 14.60 4.58
CA ASP A 36 -12.87 15.83 5.00
C ASP A 36 -13.45 15.78 6.41
N GLN A 37 -13.55 14.59 7.01
CA GLN A 37 -13.95 14.43 8.40
C GLN A 37 -12.77 14.48 9.37
N VAL A 38 -11.57 14.11 8.90
CA VAL A 38 -10.36 14.04 9.71
C VAL A 38 -9.49 15.29 9.58
N PHE A 39 -9.36 15.83 8.36
CA PHE A 39 -8.51 16.98 8.06
C PHE A 39 -9.34 18.27 8.00
N LYS A 40 -8.76 19.35 8.53
CA LYS A 40 -9.46 20.64 8.70
C LYS A 40 -9.62 21.42 7.40
N ASN A 41 -8.73 21.23 6.43
CA ASN A 41 -8.71 21.99 5.19
C ASN A 41 -8.47 21.08 3.98
N VAL A 42 -9.53 20.42 3.53
CA VAL A 42 -9.54 19.64 2.29
C VAL A 42 -10.59 20.25 1.38
N GLN A 43 -10.19 20.79 0.22
CA GLN A 43 -11.10 21.47 -0.70
C GLN A 43 -11.42 20.63 -1.94
N ALA A 44 -10.39 20.04 -2.55
CA ALA A 44 -10.54 19.25 -3.78
C ALA A 44 -10.72 17.75 -3.50
N LEU A 45 -9.87 17.16 -2.66
CA LEU A 45 -9.84 15.71 -2.40
C LEU A 45 -10.76 15.30 -1.24
N LYS A 46 -12.01 15.76 -1.24
CA LYS A 46 -13.02 15.41 -0.22
C LYS A 46 -13.65 14.05 -0.51
N GLY A 47 -14.18 13.38 0.51
CA GLY A 47 -14.99 12.18 0.32
C GLY A 47 -14.19 10.92 -0.01
N ILE A 48 -12.86 10.97 0.08
CA ILE A 48 -11.97 9.82 -0.14
C ILE A 48 -11.43 9.30 1.21
N PRO A 49 -11.09 8.01 1.32
CA PRO A 49 -10.50 7.47 2.54
C PRO A 49 -9.16 8.14 2.87
N VAL A 50 -8.84 8.24 4.16
CA VAL A 50 -7.60 8.87 4.64
C VAL A 50 -6.34 8.24 4.04
N ASP A 51 -6.29 6.91 3.92
CA ASP A 51 -5.15 6.21 3.32
C ASP A 51 -4.93 6.59 1.84
N GLU A 52 -6.01 6.73 1.07
CA GLU A 52 -5.94 7.16 -0.33
C GLU A 52 -5.53 8.64 -0.45
N PHE A 53 -6.04 9.49 0.46
CA PHE A 53 -5.62 10.88 0.55
C PHE A 53 -4.11 10.99 0.82
N LEU A 54 -3.60 10.27 1.82
CA LEU A 54 -2.17 10.26 2.16
C LEU A 54 -1.32 9.62 1.05
N GLY A 55 -1.82 8.57 0.40
CA GLY A 55 -1.19 7.99 -0.78
C GLY A 55 -1.04 9.00 -1.92
N THR A 56 -2.06 9.82 -2.16
CA THR A 56 -2.01 10.91 -3.14
C THR A 56 -0.94 11.94 -2.79
N MET A 57 -0.83 12.35 -1.52
CA MET A 57 0.22 13.27 -1.08
C MET A 57 1.62 12.68 -1.30
N GLY A 58 1.80 11.37 -1.05
CA GLY A 58 3.05 10.66 -1.33
C GLY A 58 3.43 10.68 -2.82
N ILE A 59 2.46 10.52 -3.72
CA ILE A 59 2.69 10.67 -5.17
C ILE A 59 3.09 12.11 -5.52
N MET A 60 2.46 13.12 -4.92
CA MET A 60 2.81 14.53 -5.15
C MET A 60 4.23 14.84 -4.69
N ALA A 61 4.62 14.41 -3.50
CA ALA A 61 5.98 14.54 -2.99
C ALA A 61 7.00 13.88 -3.93
N ALA A 62 6.75 12.63 -4.34
CA ALA A 62 7.63 11.89 -5.25
C ALA A 62 7.73 12.51 -6.66
N SER A 63 6.63 13.03 -7.20
CA SER A 63 6.60 13.62 -8.54
C SER A 63 7.25 15.02 -8.59
N LEU A 64 7.13 15.79 -7.51
CA LEU A 64 7.74 17.12 -7.41
C LEU A 64 9.17 17.08 -6.86
N GLN A 65 9.63 15.92 -6.35
CA GLN A 65 10.89 15.76 -5.63
C GLN A 65 11.01 16.70 -4.41
N PHE A 66 9.87 16.91 -3.73
CA PHE A 66 9.75 17.70 -2.51
C PHE A 66 9.36 16.79 -1.34
N ASP A 67 9.43 17.32 -0.13
CA ASP A 67 8.88 16.70 1.07
C ASP A 67 7.55 17.33 1.50
N CYS A 68 6.97 16.80 2.57
CA CYS A 68 5.68 17.23 3.06
C CYS A 68 5.69 18.69 3.56
N SER A 69 6.81 19.13 4.13
CA SER A 69 6.97 20.45 4.76
C SER A 69 7.18 21.58 3.76
N ASP A 70 7.59 21.26 2.53
CA ASP A 70 7.66 22.23 1.44
C ASP A 70 6.28 22.86 1.13
N CYS A 71 5.18 22.12 1.35
CA CYS A 71 3.82 22.56 1.05
C CYS A 71 2.89 22.68 2.27
N HIS A 72 3.15 21.94 3.35
CA HIS A 72 2.33 21.98 4.57
C HIS A 72 2.98 22.86 5.65
N VAL A 73 2.44 24.07 5.83
CA VAL A 73 2.83 25.06 6.86
C VAL A 73 1.83 25.19 8.00
#